data_AF-A0A5B7GL93-F1
#
_entry.id   AF-A0A5B7GL93-F1
#
_cell.length_a   1.000
_cell.length_b   1.000
_cell.length_c   1.000
_cell.angle_alpha   90.00
_cell.angle_beta   90.00
_cell.angle_gamma   90.00
#
_symmetry.space_group_name_H-M   'P 1'
#
loop_
_entity.id
_entity.type
_entity.pdbx_description
1 polymer ?
#
loop_
_entity_poly.entity_id
_entity_poly.type
_entity_poly.pdbx_seq_one_letter_code
_entity_poly.pdbx_strand_id
1 'polypeptide(L)'
;MFQVYVNDIQNAITSYINLFADDAKLIRVIKTQEDSLLLQEDKNKIYEWNKKCKLEFSAKKCHIMELGKSMRTPVWNYLMGEEQIMKNKEEQDLGVVIQENLNTEKHISKIFGLAYKMLTYTNECHFNIWIKI
;
A
#
# COMPACT_ATOMS: atom_id res chain seq x y z
N MET A 1 -5.99 20.08 12.98
CA MET A 1 -7.28 20.05 12.25
C MET A 1 -7.33 18.91 11.22
N PHE A 2 -6.79 17.72 11.53
CA PHE A 2 -6.79 16.54 10.65
C PHE A 2 -7.68 15.43 11.22
N GLN A 3 -7.68 15.25 12.54
CA GLN A 3 -8.45 14.21 13.24
C GLN A 3 -9.97 14.30 13.04
N VAL A 4 -10.54 15.51 12.88
CA VAL A 4 -11.98 15.67 12.63
C VAL A 4 -12.35 15.08 11.27
N TYR A 5 -11.57 15.37 10.23
CA TYR A 5 -11.78 14.82 8.88
C TYR A 5 -11.60 13.30 8.83
N VAL A 6 -10.66 12.75 9.60
CA VAL A 6 -10.43 11.30 9.74
C VAL A 6 -11.64 10.62 10.39
N ASN A 7 -12.21 11.20 11.44
CA ASN A 7 -13.38 10.63 12.12
C ASN A 7 -14.63 10.66 11.22
N ASP A 8 -14.83 11.73 10.45
CA ASP A 8 -15.98 11.86 9.55
C ASP A 8 -16.02 10.76 8.48
N ILE A 9 -14.86 10.43 7.90
CA ILE A 9 -14.76 9.40 6.85
C ILE A 9 -14.80 7.99 7.42
N GLN A 10 -14.23 7.76 8.61
CA GLN A 10 -14.34 6.49 9.32
C GLN A 10 -15.80 6.15 9.67
N ASN A 11 -16.63 7.15 10.00
CA ASN A 11 -18.05 6.95 10.28
C ASN A 11 -18.90 6.71 9.00
N ALA A 12 -18.43 7.18 7.84
CA ALA A 12 -19.17 7.05 6.58
C ALA A 12 -18.96 5.71 5.85
N ILE A 13 -17.88 5.00 6.20
CA ILE A 13 -17.38 3.82 5.50
C ILE A 13 -17.61 2.57 6.36
N THR A 14 -17.93 1.45 5.73
CA THR A 14 -18.11 0.17 6.44
C THR A 14 -16.81 -0.63 6.57
N SER A 15 -15.89 -0.44 5.62
CA SER A 15 -14.58 -1.07 5.57
C SER A 15 -13.57 -0.38 6.50
N TYR A 16 -12.49 -1.09 6.87
CA TYR A 16 -11.44 -0.50 7.68
C TYR A 16 -10.61 0.48 6.86
N ILE A 17 -10.49 1.72 7.32
CA ILE A 17 -9.69 2.75 6.67
C ILE A 17 -8.58 3.24 7.61
N ASN A 18 -7.34 3.21 7.11
CA ASN A 18 -6.18 3.77 7.77
C ASN A 18 -5.69 4.99 6.98
N LEU A 19 -5.67 6.14 7.62
CA LEU A 19 -5.25 7.42 7.01
C LEU A 19 -3.94 7.84 7.64
N PHE A 20 -2.92 8.00 6.82
CA PHE A 20 -1.60 8.42 7.27
C PHE A 20 -1.00 9.43 6.29
N ALA A 21 -0.83 10.67 6.77
CA ALA A 21 -0.36 11.79 5.95
C ALA A 21 -1.17 11.93 4.64
N ASP A 22 -0.53 11.74 3.50
CA ASP A 22 -1.08 11.76 2.15
C ASP A 22 -1.60 10.40 1.66
N ASP A 23 -1.37 9.32 2.41
CA ASP A 23 -1.77 7.97 2.06
C ASP A 23 -3.05 7.52 2.80
N ALA A 24 -3.96 6.89 2.05
CA ALA A 24 -5.17 6.26 2.58
C ALA A 24 -5.19 4.78 2.18
N LYS A 25 -5.37 3.89 3.17
CA LYS A 25 -5.44 2.45 2.95
C LYS A 25 -6.81 1.94 3.35
N LEU A 26 -7.53 1.40 2.39
CA LEU A 26 -8.82 0.77 2.59
C LEU A 26 -8.64 -0.75 2.61
N ILE A 27 -9.08 -1.39 3.69
CA ILE A 27 -8.92 -2.83 3.91
C ILE A 27 -10.30 -3.42 4.19
N ARG A 28 -10.65 -4.46 3.42
CA ARG A 28 -11.89 -5.21 3.59
C ARG A 28 -11.65 -6.67 3.28
N VAL A 29 -12.29 -7.55 4.06
CA VAL A 29 -12.35 -8.98 3.74
C VAL A 29 -13.49 -9.20 2.74
N ILE A 30 -13.16 -9.73 1.56
CA ILE A 30 -14.15 -10.01 0.50
C ILE A 30 -14.45 -11.51 0.50
N LYS A 31 -15.70 -11.89 0.79
CA LYS A 31 -16.16 -13.29 0.74
C LYS A 31 -17.21 -13.50 -0.35
N THR A 32 -18.04 -12.49 -0.60
CA THR A 32 -19.14 -12.53 -1.59
C THR A 32 -19.01 -11.39 -2.60
N GLN A 33 -19.82 -11.44 -3.66
CA GLN A 33 -19.90 -10.34 -4.63
C GLN A 33 -20.50 -9.06 -4.00
N GLU A 34 -21.37 -9.20 -3.01
CA GLU A 34 -21.91 -8.08 -2.23
C GLU A 34 -20.81 -7.32 -1.50
N ASP A 35 -19.81 -8.02 -0.97
CA ASP A 35 -18.65 -7.37 -0.35
C ASP A 35 -17.84 -6.53 -1.35
N SER A 36 -17.71 -7.00 -2.59
CA SER A 36 -17.06 -6.23 -3.66
C SER A 36 -17.85 -4.98 -4.03
N LEU A 37 -19.19 -5.06 -4.04
CA LEU A 37 -20.07 -3.90 -4.27
C LEU A 37 -19.94 -2.89 -3.13
N LEU A 38 -20.00 -3.33 -1.87
CA LEU A 38 -19.83 -2.47 -0.71
C LEU A 38 -18.45 -1.81 -0.69
N LEU A 39 -17.41 -2.53 -1.10
CA LEU A 39 -16.07 -1.95 -1.26
C LEU A 39 -16.04 -0.86 -2.35
N GLN A 40 -16.74 -1.06 -3.48
CA GLN A 40 -16.85 -0.05 -4.52
C GLN A 40 -17.63 1.19 -4.04
N GLU A 41 -18.69 1.01 -3.26
CA GLU A 41 -19.43 2.13 -2.65
C GLU A 41 -18.57 2.90 -1.65
N ASP A 42 -17.85 2.21 -0.78
CA ASP A 42 -16.93 2.82 0.19
C ASP A 42 -15.83 3.63 -0.53
N LYS A 43 -15.28 3.11 -1.64
CA LYS A 43 -14.35 3.85 -2.51
C LYS A 43 -14.98 5.12 -3.10
N ASN A 44 -16.22 5.05 -3.57
CA ASN A 44 -16.93 6.22 -4.11
C ASN A 44 -17.12 7.29 -3.03
N LYS A 45 -17.44 6.90 -1.79
CA LYS A 45 -17.53 7.83 -0.65
C LYS A 45 -16.18 8.49 -0.34
N ILE A 46 -15.09 7.73 -0.38
CA ILE A 46 -13.72 8.27 -0.22
C ILE A 46 -13.42 9.28 -1.33
N TYR A 47 -13.76 8.97 -2.57
CA TYR A 47 -13.51 9.85 -3.70
C TYR A 47 -14.24 11.20 -3.53
N GLU A 48 -15.51 11.16 -3.14
CA GLU A 48 -16.29 12.38 -2.85
C GLU A 48 -15.80 13.13 -1.61
N TRP A 49 -15.37 12.41 -0.57
CA TRP A 49 -14.74 13.02 0.61
C TRP A 49 -13.43 13.74 0.26
N ASN A 50 -12.61 13.17 -0.61
CA ASN A 50 -11.37 13.81 -1.05
C ASN A 50 -11.63 15.09 -1.85
N LYS A 51 -12.63 15.07 -2.75
CA LYS A 51 -13.09 16.30 -3.43
C LYS A 51 -13.50 17.38 -2.44
N LYS A 52 -14.24 17.01 -1.38
CA LYS A 52 -14.63 17.95 -0.31
C LYS A 52 -13.43 18.47 0.48
N CYS A 53 -12.48 17.60 0.77
CA CYS A 53 -11.25 17.94 1.49
C CYS A 53 -10.20 18.64 0.61
N LYS A 54 -10.46 18.81 -0.70
CA LYS A 54 -9.53 19.35 -1.71
C LYS A 54 -8.20 18.59 -1.77
N LEU A 55 -8.23 17.29 -1.45
CA LEU A 55 -7.10 16.39 -1.62
C LEU A 55 -7.19 15.81 -3.03
N GLU A 56 -6.22 16.14 -3.89
CA GLU A 56 -6.17 15.62 -5.25
C GLU A 56 -5.78 14.14 -5.23
N PHE A 57 -6.75 13.25 -5.48
CA PHE A 57 -6.47 11.83 -5.65
C PHE A 57 -5.92 11.57 -7.05
N SER A 58 -4.70 11.02 -7.12
CA SER A 58 -4.14 10.52 -8.36
C SER A 58 -4.53 9.05 -8.53
N ALA A 59 -5.54 8.77 -9.35
CA ALA A 59 -6.01 7.41 -9.63
C ALA A 59 -4.89 6.51 -10.19
N LYS A 60 -3.89 7.09 -10.88
CA LYS A 60 -2.68 6.40 -11.35
C LYS A 60 -1.76 5.90 -10.23
N LYS A 61 -1.81 6.51 -9.05
CA LYS A 61 -1.04 6.09 -7.87
C LYS A 61 -1.81 5.12 -6.99
N CYS A 62 -3.13 5.00 -7.19
CA CYS A 62 -3.92 4.03 -6.47
C CYS A 62 -3.69 2.65 -7.08
N HIS A 63 -3.49 1.67 -6.20
CA HIS A 63 -3.35 0.28 -6.59
C HIS A 63 -4.26 -0.59 -5.73
N ILE A 64 -4.68 -1.70 -6.30
CA ILE A 64 -5.43 -2.72 -5.57
C ILE A 64 -4.53 -3.93 -5.41
N MET A 65 -4.32 -4.31 -4.17
CA MET A 65 -3.58 -5.52 -3.81
C MET A 65 -4.53 -6.47 -3.10
N GLU A 66 -4.72 -7.64 -3.69
CA GLU A 66 -5.48 -8.72 -3.07
C GLU A 66 -4.52 -9.54 -2.20
N LEU A 67 -4.78 -9.59 -0.89
CA LEU A 67 -3.94 -10.33 0.06
C LEU A 67 -4.56 -11.69 0.38
N GLY A 68 -3.77 -12.75 0.19
CA GLY A 68 -4.14 -14.11 0.55
C GLY A 68 -4.59 -15.00 -0.62
N LYS A 69 -4.55 -16.31 -0.39
CA LYS A 69 -4.89 -17.34 -1.38
C LYS A 69 -6.38 -17.68 -1.31
N SER A 70 -7.24 -16.85 -1.88
CA SER A 70 -8.64 -17.25 -2.07
C SER A 70 -8.90 -17.50 -3.55
N MET A 71 -8.94 -18.77 -3.97
CA MET A 71 -9.42 -19.16 -5.31
C MET A 71 -10.90 -18.78 -5.56
N ARG A 72 -11.58 -18.21 -4.56
CA ARG A 72 -13.02 -17.91 -4.59
C ARG A 72 -13.32 -16.41 -4.59
N THR A 73 -12.33 -15.52 -4.53
CA THR A 73 -12.59 -14.09 -4.64
C THR A 73 -13.02 -13.78 -6.08
N PRO A 74 -14.21 -13.19 -6.30
CA PRO A 74 -14.65 -12.83 -7.63
C PRO A 74 -13.70 -11.80 -8.22
N VAL A 75 -13.28 -12.00 -9.47
CA VAL A 75 -12.46 -11.03 -10.20
C VAL A 75 -13.30 -9.77 -10.42
N TRP A 76 -13.11 -8.78 -9.56
CA TRP A 76 -13.80 -7.49 -9.65
C TRP A 76 -12.85 -6.41 -10.15
N ASN A 77 -13.31 -5.64 -11.13
CA ASN A 77 -12.62 -4.45 -11.60
C ASN A 77 -13.20 -3.26 -10.87
N TYR A 78 -12.37 -2.59 -10.07
CA TYR A 78 -12.81 -1.45 -9.30
C TYR A 78 -12.46 -0.15 -10.03
N LEU A 79 -13.40 0.79 -9.97
CA LEU A 79 -13.27 2.12 -10.55
C LEU A 79 -12.98 3.13 -9.44
N MET A 80 -12.35 4.25 -9.79
CA MET A 80 -12.23 5.43 -8.96
C MET A 80 -12.64 6.64 -9.79
N GLY A 81 -13.86 7.11 -9.56
CA GLY A 81 -14.52 8.02 -10.51
C GLY A 81 -14.71 7.31 -11.85
N GLU A 82 -14.11 7.85 -12.90
CA GLU A 82 -14.18 7.32 -14.27
C GLU A 82 -12.98 6.44 -14.65
N GLU A 83 -11.91 6.44 -13.85
CA GLU A 83 -10.68 5.69 -14.14
C GLU A 83 -10.66 4.31 -13.46
N GLN A 84 -10.19 3.29 -14.17
CA GLN A 84 -10.01 1.95 -13.63
C GLN A 84 -8.70 1.85 -12.87
N ILE A 85 -8.76 1.33 -11.63
CA ILE A 85 -7.55 1.10 -10.83
C ILE A 85 -6.85 -0.20 -11.26
N MET A 86 -5.53 -0.14 -11.38
CA MET A 86 -4.71 -1.32 -11.69
C MET A 86 -4.53 -2.22 -10.47
N LYS A 87 -4.51 -3.54 -10.74
CA LYS A 87 -4.17 -4.55 -9.73
C LYS A 87 -2.66 -4.73 -9.70
N ASN A 88 -2.07 -4.58 -8.52
CA ASN A 88 -0.66 -4.85 -8.28
C ASN A 88 -0.51 -6.07 -7.38
N LYS A 89 0.51 -6.89 -7.67
CA LYS A 89 0.85 -8.08 -6.87
C LYS A 89 1.86 -7.78 -5.76
N GLU A 90 2.52 -6.63 -5.85
CA GLU A 90 3.57 -6.19 -4.95
C GLU A 90 3.42 -4.68 -4.76
N GLU A 91 3.39 -4.25 -3.50
CA GLU A 91 3.31 -2.84 -3.11
C GLU A 91 4.41 -2.55 -2.08
N GLN A 92 5.08 -1.41 -2.22
CA GLN A 92 6.07 -0.95 -1.24
C GLN A 92 5.44 0.12 -0.37
N ASP A 93 5.34 -0.15 0.92
CA ASP A 93 4.73 0.73 1.91
C ASP A 93 5.73 1.06 3.02
N LEU A 94 6.10 2.34 3.17
CA LEU A 94 7.08 2.82 4.16
C LEU A 94 8.40 2.02 4.20
N GLY A 95 8.84 1.50 3.04
CA GLY A 95 10.05 0.68 2.90
C GLY A 95 9.86 -0.82 3.09
N VAL A 96 8.66 -1.25 3.50
CA VAL A 96 8.26 -2.65 3.58
C VAL A 96 7.69 -3.10 2.25
N VAL A 97 8.15 -4.25 1.74
CA VAL A 97 7.61 -4.83 0.50
C VAL A 97 6.55 -5.84 0.88
N ILE A 98 5.30 -5.59 0.48
CA ILE A 98 4.16 -6.44 0.73
C ILE A 98 3.76 -7.12 -0.57
N GLN A 99 3.54 -8.43 -0.52
CA GLN A 99 3.20 -9.25 -1.68
C GLN A 99 1.84 -9.92 -1.50
N GLU A 100 1.16 -10.27 -2.60
CA GLU A 100 -0.15 -10.95 -2.58
C GLU A 100 -0.14 -12.24 -1.73
N ASN A 101 0.98 -12.97 -1.77
CA ASN A 101 1.16 -14.24 -1.10
C ASN A 101 1.66 -14.09 0.35
N LEU A 102 1.80 -12.85 0.83
CA LEU A 102 2.38 -12.50 2.12
C LEU A 102 3.77 -13.14 2.34
N ASN A 103 4.49 -13.47 1.27
CA ASN A 103 5.83 -14.02 1.38
C ASN A 103 6.81 -12.90 1.77
N THR A 104 7.49 -13.06 2.89
CA THR A 104 8.48 -12.12 3.41
C THR A 104 9.87 -12.32 2.83
N GLU A 105 10.12 -13.42 2.10
CA GLU A 105 11.45 -13.76 1.57
C GLU A 105 12.06 -12.67 0.69
N LYS A 106 11.27 -12.05 -0.20
CA LYS A 106 11.76 -10.94 -1.03
C LYS A 106 12.15 -9.72 -0.20
N HIS A 107 11.32 -9.36 0.78
CA HIS A 107 11.58 -8.24 1.66
C HIS A 107 12.85 -8.46 2.48
N ILE A 108 12.99 -9.66 3.07
CA ILE A 108 14.16 -10.09 3.81
C ILE A 108 15.40 -10.04 2.93
N SER A 109 15.34 -10.62 1.72
CA SER A 109 16.47 -10.62 0.77
C SER A 109 16.90 -9.20 0.39
N LYS A 110 15.95 -8.28 0.21
CA LYS A 110 16.22 -6.85 -0.07
C LYS A 110 16.94 -6.19 1.10
N ILE A 111 16.48 -6.41 2.34
CA ILE A 111 17.13 -5.90 3.55
C ILE A 111 18.54 -6.46 3.67
N PHE A 112 18.73 -7.78 3.50
CA PHE A 112 20.04 -8.40 3.52
C PHE A 112 20.96 -7.78 2.47
N GLY A 113 20.51 -7.62 1.22
CA GLY A 113 21.30 -6.98 0.17
C GLY A 113 21.75 -5.56 0.53
N LEU A 114 20.87 -4.76 1.15
CA LEU A 114 21.21 -3.42 1.63
C LEU A 114 22.23 -3.45 2.77
N ALA A 115 22.08 -4.37 3.72
CA ALA A 115 23.01 -4.53 4.83
C ALA A 115 24.41 -5.00 4.36
N TYR A 116 24.47 -5.98 3.44
CA TYR A 116 25.71 -6.43 2.83
C TYR A 116 26.40 -5.31 2.05
N LYS A 117 25.64 -4.50 1.32
CA LYS A 117 26.18 -3.33 0.62
C LYS A 117 26.76 -2.29 1.59
N MET A 118 26.13 -2.06 2.74
CA MET A 118 26.71 -1.19 3.77
C MET A 118 28.02 -1.76 4.34
N LEU A 119 28.08 -3.07 4.60
CA LEU A 119 29.28 -3.74 5.08
C LEU A 119 30.47 -3.64 4.11
N THR A 120 30.21 -3.76 2.80
CA THR A 120 31.27 -3.60 1.79
C THR A 120 31.83 -2.18 1.76
N TYR A 121 30.97 -1.15 1.89
CA TYR A 121 31.44 0.23 1.97
C TYR A 121 32.29 0.50 3.20
N THR A 122 31.94 -0.07 4.37
CA THR A 122 32.77 0.08 5.58
C THR A 122 34.10 -0.66 5.48
N ASN A 123 34.13 -1.83 4.82
CA ASN A 123 35.38 -2.57 4.61
C ASN A 123 36.32 -1.87 3.62
N GLU A 124 35.79 -1.17 2.62
CA GLU A 124 36.58 -0.32 1.74
C GLU A 124 37.18 0.91 2.46
N CYS A 125 36.50 1.45 3.49
CA CYS A 125 37.03 2.55 4.29
C CYS A 125 38.15 2.15 5.29
N HIS A 126 38.33 0.85 5.57
CA HIS A 126 39.35 0.36 6.52
C HIS A 126 40.63 -0.20 5.86
N PHE A 127 40.76 -0.13 4.54
CA PHE A 127 41.92 -0.65 3.81
C PHE A 127 42.72 0.44 3.09
N ASN A 128 43.36 1.34 3.84
CA ASN A 128 44.52 2.11 3.34
C ASN A 128 45.31 2.70 4.52
N ILE A 129 46.27 1.95 5.05
CA ILE A 129 47.64 2.36 5.40
C ILE A 129 48.42 1.03 5.55
N TRP A 130 49.02 0.57 4.45
CA TRP A 130 50.16 -0.35 4.50
C TRP A 130 51.41 0.53 4.54
N ILE A 131 51.99 0.76 5.72
CA ILE A 131 53.40 1.19 5.81
C ILE A 131 54.22 -0.09 5.79
N LYS A 132 54.88 -0.32 4.66
CA LYS A 132 56.11 -1.12 4.61
C LYS A 132 57.23 -0.13 4.32
N ILE A 133 58.23 -0.11 5.21
CA ILE A 133 59.46 0.67 5.09
C ILE A 133 60.08 0.45 3.71
#